data_AF-A8IMV1-F1
#
_entry.id   AF-A8IMV1-F1
#
_cell.length_a   1.000
_cell.length_b   1.000
_cell.length_c   1.000
_cell.angle_alpha   90.00
_cell.angle_beta   90.00
_cell.angle_gamma   90.00
#
_symmetry.space_group_name_H-M   'P 1'
#
loop_
_entity.id
_entity.type
_entity.pdbx_description
1 polymer ?
#
loop_
_entity_poly.entity_id
_entity_poly.type
_entity_poly.pdbx_seq_one_letter_code
_entity_poly.pdbx_strand_id
1 'polypeptide(L)'
;MWRCSCIRTPARSRPGAHEQEAPMPHTQPPPPRRSRRLIWLVLGTLVAWFPLLGVFAATEIASTLGCKVNEGQPQPCLFGGTDIGGLLYTLFTGGWFMLITAPFMLLTIVLWVGVIVRWLWRRLRPVR
;
A
#
# COMPACT_ATOMS: atom_id res chain seq x y z
N MET A 1 19.12 39.21 75.86
CA MET A 1 19.24 40.64 75.49
C MET A 1 20.24 40.77 74.35
N TRP A 2 19.81 41.30 73.18
CA TRP A 2 20.58 41.97 72.10
C TRP A 2 21.76 41.18 71.45
N ARG A 3 21.85 40.99 70.13
CA ARG A 3 21.86 41.95 68.99
C ARG A 3 21.43 41.20 67.70
N CYS A 4 20.48 41.68 66.90
CA CYS A 4 20.67 42.62 65.78
C CYS A 4 21.93 42.38 64.93
N SER A 5 21.78 41.75 63.77
CA SER A 5 22.62 42.06 62.61
C SER A 5 21.81 41.99 61.32
N CYS A 6 21.35 43.17 60.91
CA CYS A 6 20.92 43.47 59.55
C CYS A 6 22.17 43.52 58.66
N ILE A 7 22.32 42.59 57.71
CA ILE A 7 23.10 42.86 56.51
C ILE A 7 22.25 42.49 55.29
N ARG A 8 21.86 43.57 54.63
CA ARG A 8 21.03 43.73 53.46
C ARG A 8 21.90 43.41 52.24
N THR A 9 21.66 42.31 51.52
CA THR A 9 22.27 42.09 50.20
C THR A 9 21.46 42.80 49.12
N PRO A 10 22.12 43.47 48.16
CA PRO A 10 21.45 44.34 47.20
C PRO A 10 20.69 43.55 46.14
N ALA A 11 19.51 44.08 45.80
CA ALA A 11 18.70 43.67 44.68
C ALA A 11 19.52 43.67 43.38
N ARG A 12 19.73 42.48 42.79
CA ARG A 12 20.24 42.33 41.44
C ARG A 12 19.07 42.49 40.47
N SER A 13 18.80 43.73 40.07
CA SER A 13 17.95 44.06 38.93
C SER A 13 18.55 43.45 37.66
N ARG A 14 17.95 42.38 37.13
CA ARG A 14 18.22 41.90 35.77
C ARG A 14 17.41 42.79 34.80
N PRO A 15 18.05 43.59 33.93
CA PRO A 15 17.35 44.26 32.85
C PRO A 15 17.16 43.25 31.70
N GLY A 16 15.96 43.24 31.12
CA GLY A 16 15.72 42.64 29.80
C GLY A 16 15.55 41.13 29.79
N ALA A 17 14.52 40.61 30.45
CA ALA A 17 13.88 39.39 29.95
C ALA A 17 13.05 39.81 28.73
N HIS A 18 13.63 39.71 27.54
CA HIS A 18 12.83 39.58 26.33
C HIS A 18 11.95 38.36 26.54
N GLU A 19 10.64 38.59 26.67
CA GLU A 19 9.60 37.58 26.66
C GLU A 19 9.61 36.94 25.27
N GLN A 20 10.55 36.01 25.06
CA GLN A 20 10.54 35.11 23.92
C GLN A 20 9.37 34.17 24.16
N GLU A 21 8.22 34.58 23.67
CA GLU A 21 7.05 33.74 23.49
C GLU A 21 7.52 32.48 22.76
N ALA A 22 7.63 31.39 23.51
CA ALA A 22 8.16 30.15 23.01
C ALA A 22 7.32 29.75 21.78
N PRO A 23 7.94 29.47 20.62
CA PRO A 23 7.19 29.06 19.43
C PRO A 23 6.28 27.88 19.77
N MET A 24 4.98 28.06 19.59
CA MET A 24 4.01 26.99 19.77
C MET A 24 4.44 25.79 18.90
N PRO A 25 4.59 24.58 19.47
CA PRO A 25 4.98 23.42 18.69
C PRO A 25 3.86 23.09 17.71
N HIS A 26 4.10 23.36 16.42
CA HIS A 26 3.27 22.86 15.34
C HIS A 26 3.34 21.33 15.36
N THR A 27 2.37 20.67 15.97
CA THR A 27 2.18 19.22 15.91
C THR A 27 1.93 18.80 14.46
N GLN A 28 2.99 18.44 13.75
CA GLN A 28 2.89 17.72 12.49
C GLN A 28 2.20 16.37 12.76
N PRO A 29 1.13 16.01 12.03
CA PRO A 29 0.48 14.72 12.21
C PRO A 29 1.50 13.61 11.98
N PRO A 30 1.50 12.54 12.81
CA PRO A 30 2.48 11.47 12.67
C PRO A 30 2.39 10.86 11.26
N PRO A 31 3.52 10.66 10.56
CA PRO A 31 3.49 10.10 9.22
C PRO A 31 2.83 8.71 9.24
N PRO A 32 2.05 8.34 8.20
CA PRO A 32 1.40 7.05 8.16
C PRO A 32 2.45 5.96 8.32
N ARG A 33 2.27 5.10 9.32
CA ARG A 33 3.20 4.04 9.69
C ARG A 33 3.20 2.98 8.57
N ARG A 34 3.89 3.27 7.46
CA ARG A 34 3.91 2.50 6.22
C ARG A 34 4.63 1.19 6.49
N SER A 35 3.88 0.13 6.80
CA SER A 35 4.44 -1.18 7.04
C SER A 35 4.96 -1.73 5.71
N ARG A 36 6.28 -1.67 5.51
CA ARG A 36 6.98 -2.27 4.35
C ARG A 36 6.47 -3.67 4.00
N ARG A 37 6.10 -4.46 5.02
CA ARG A 37 5.50 -5.81 4.87
C ARG A 37 4.18 -5.80 4.09
N LEU A 38 3.27 -4.87 4.36
CA LEU A 38 2.01 -4.76 3.61
C LEU A 38 2.25 -4.32 2.17
N ILE A 39 3.22 -3.44 1.91
CA ILE A 39 3.57 -3.03 0.55
C ILE A 39 4.02 -4.24 -0.27
N TRP A 40 4.95 -5.04 0.26
CA TRP A 40 5.43 -6.24 -0.43
C TRP A 40 4.32 -7.28 -0.63
N LEU A 41 3.43 -7.43 0.35
CA LEU A 41 2.30 -8.36 0.26
C LEU A 41 1.31 -7.93 -0.83
N VAL A 42 0.98 -6.63 -0.90
CA VAL A 42 0.13 -6.06 -1.96
C VAL A 42 0.80 -6.24 -3.33
N LEU A 43 2.09 -5.88 -3.44
CA LEU A 43 2.82 -6.00 -4.70
C LEU A 43 2.90 -7.45 -5.20
N GLY A 44 3.21 -8.40 -4.30
CA GLY A 44 3.21 -9.83 -4.63
C GLY A 44 1.83 -10.34 -5.06
N THR A 45 0.76 -9.82 -4.46
CA THR A 45 -0.62 -10.13 -4.88
C THR A 45 -0.88 -9.62 -6.30
N LEU A 46 -0.53 -8.38 -6.60
CA LEU A 46 -0.72 -7.80 -7.93
C LEU A 46 0.02 -8.60 -9.01
N VAL A 47 1.27 -8.98 -8.75
CA VAL A 47 2.08 -9.78 -9.68
C VAL A 47 1.49 -11.17 -9.88
N ALA A 48 1.03 -11.84 -8.82
CA ALA A 48 0.43 -13.17 -8.91
C ALA A 48 -0.89 -13.17 -9.70
N TRP A 49 -1.69 -12.11 -9.58
CA TRP A 49 -2.99 -11.96 -10.24
C TRP A 49 -2.90 -11.37 -11.65
N PHE A 50 -1.81 -10.69 -12.00
CA PHE A 50 -1.58 -10.09 -13.31
C PHE A 50 -1.84 -11.05 -14.50
N PRO A 51 -1.28 -12.28 -14.54
CA PRO A 51 -1.52 -13.18 -15.67
C PRO A 51 -3.00 -13.58 -15.80
N LEU A 52 -3.69 -13.79 -14.68
CA LEU A 52 -5.11 -14.13 -14.70
C LEU A 52 -5.95 -12.99 -15.27
N LEU A 53 -5.67 -11.75 -14.84
CA LEU A 53 -6.35 -10.55 -15.35
C LEU A 53 -6.06 -10.33 -16.83
N GLY A 54 -4.84 -10.63 -17.29
CA GLY A 54 -4.45 -10.56 -18.70
C GLY A 54 -5.26 -11.51 -19.58
N VAL A 55 -5.38 -12.78 -19.18
CA VAL A 55 -6.19 -13.77 -19.90
C VAL A 55 -7.66 -13.37 -19.91
N PHE A 56 -8.20 -12.96 -18.76
CA PHE A 56 -9.58 -12.52 -18.65
C PHE A 56 -9.87 -11.34 -19.59
N ALA A 57 -9.02 -10.31 -19.56
CA ALA A 57 -9.15 -9.17 -20.46
C ALA A 57 -9.06 -9.57 -21.94
N ALA A 58 -8.11 -10.43 -22.31
CA ALA A 58 -7.98 -10.90 -23.71
C ALA A 58 -9.23 -11.64 -24.18
N THR A 59 -9.83 -12.46 -23.31
CA THR A 59 -11.03 -13.26 -23.62
C THR A 59 -12.26 -12.36 -23.78
N GLU A 60 -12.46 -11.41 -22.88
CA GLU A 60 -13.57 -10.45 -22.95
C GLU A 60 -13.45 -9.52 -24.18
N ILE A 61 -12.25 -9.02 -24.47
CA ILE A 61 -12.02 -8.18 -25.66
C ILE A 61 -12.28 -8.99 -26.94
N ALA A 62 -11.80 -10.24 -27.00
CA ALA A 62 -12.05 -11.11 -28.14
C ALA A 62 -13.55 -11.40 -28.34
N SER A 63 -14.27 -11.66 -27.25
CA SER A 63 -15.71 -11.91 -27.24
C SER A 63 -16.50 -10.69 -27.74
N THR A 64 -16.16 -9.48 -27.27
CA THR A 64 -16.83 -8.24 -27.69
C THR A 64 -16.57 -7.87 -29.15
N LEU A 65 -15.42 -8.25 -29.70
CA LEU A 65 -15.05 -8.01 -31.11
C LEU A 65 -15.46 -9.15 -32.06
N GLY A 66 -15.94 -10.28 -31.53
CA GLY A 66 -16.22 -11.48 -32.32
C GLY A 66 -14.96 -12.16 -32.88
N CYS A 67 -13.79 -11.84 -32.34
CA CYS A 67 -12.51 -12.43 -32.75
C CYS A 67 -12.28 -13.75 -32.00
N LYS A 68 -11.58 -14.70 -32.63
CA LYS A 68 -11.11 -15.90 -31.95
C LYS A 68 -9.67 -15.71 -31.48
N VAL A 69 -9.43 -15.93 -30.19
CA VAL A 69 -8.09 -16.04 -29.61
C VAL A 69 -7.79 -17.52 -29.41
N ASN A 70 -6.61 -17.96 -29.86
CA ASN A 70 -6.13 -19.32 -29.66
C ASN A 70 -4.65 -19.29 -29.19
N GLU A 71 -4.19 -20.41 -28.65
CA GLU A 71 -2.83 -20.55 -28.10
C GLU A 71 -1.78 -20.91 -29.16
N GLY A 72 -2.23 -21.30 -30.35
CA GLY A 72 -1.36 -21.85 -31.39
C GLY A 72 -0.79 -20.79 -32.33
N GLN A 73 -1.56 -19.75 -32.63
CA GLN A 73 -1.19 -18.72 -33.61
C GLN A 73 -1.89 -17.37 -33.30
N PRO A 74 -1.20 -16.23 -33.47
CA PRO A 74 -1.86 -14.93 -33.44
C PRO A 74 -2.91 -14.85 -34.55
N GLN A 75 -4.15 -14.48 -34.20
CA GLN A 75 -5.21 -14.22 -35.17
C GLN A 75 -5.42 -12.71 -35.28
N PRO A 76 -5.52 -12.15 -36.51
CA PRO A 76 -5.73 -10.73 -36.68
C PRO A 76 -7.07 -10.31 -36.06
N CYS A 77 -7.04 -9.28 -35.23
CA CYS A 77 -8.24 -8.73 -34.61
C CYS A 77 -8.18 -7.22 -34.68
N LEU A 78 -9.04 -6.62 -35.52
CA LEU A 78 -9.04 -5.18 -35.75
C LEU A 78 -9.94 -4.47 -34.74
N PHE A 79 -9.35 -3.55 -33.99
CA PHE A 79 -10.07 -2.59 -33.15
C PHE A 79 -9.83 -1.19 -33.69
N GLY A 80 -10.88 -0.54 -34.22
CA GLY A 80 -10.75 0.82 -34.78
C GLY A 80 -9.74 0.94 -35.93
N GLY A 81 -9.52 -0.14 -36.69
CA GLY A 81 -8.55 -0.18 -37.80
C GLY A 81 -7.10 -0.55 -37.39
N THR A 82 -6.83 -0.77 -36.11
CA THR A 82 -5.53 -1.26 -35.62
C THR A 82 -5.61 -2.74 -35.25
N ASP A 83 -4.62 -3.56 -35.66
CA ASP A 83 -4.55 -4.98 -35.30
C ASP A 83 -4.01 -5.16 -33.87
N ILE A 84 -4.88 -5.62 -32.97
CA ILE A 84 -4.56 -5.95 -31.58
C ILE A 84 -4.41 -7.46 -31.35
N GLY A 85 -4.50 -8.27 -32.40
CA GLY A 85 -4.45 -9.73 -32.33
C GLY A 85 -3.17 -10.27 -31.66
N GLY A 86 -2.01 -9.67 -31.98
CA GLY A 86 -0.73 -10.03 -31.36
C GLY A 86 -0.66 -9.72 -29.86
N LEU A 87 -1.29 -8.63 -29.42
CA LEU A 87 -1.37 -8.27 -28.00
C LEU A 87 -2.28 -9.24 -27.25
N LEU A 88 -3.46 -9.53 -27.79
CA LEU A 88 -4.41 -10.49 -27.22
C LEU A 88 -3.80 -11.88 -27.11
N TYR A 89 -3.07 -12.31 -28.14
CA TYR A 89 -2.33 -13.56 -28.13
C TYR A 89 -1.31 -13.60 -26.98
N THR A 90 -0.50 -12.55 -26.82
CA THR A 90 0.51 -12.49 -25.75
C THR A 90 -0.12 -12.52 -24.35
N LEU A 91 -1.23 -11.80 -24.15
CA LEU A 91 -1.99 -11.83 -22.89
C LEU A 91 -2.60 -13.21 -22.62
N PHE A 92 -3.09 -13.89 -23.65
CA PHE A 92 -3.67 -15.22 -23.54
C PHE A 92 -2.62 -16.30 -23.26
N THR A 93 -1.49 -16.28 -23.98
CA THR A 93 -0.33 -17.14 -23.69
C THR A 93 0.25 -16.85 -22.30
N GLY A 94 0.06 -15.62 -21.79
CA GLY A 94 0.28 -15.26 -20.38
C GLY A 94 -0.43 -16.18 -19.38
N GLY A 95 -1.53 -16.85 -19.79
CA GLY A 95 -2.23 -17.86 -19.01
C GLY A 95 -1.37 -19.08 -18.65
N TRP A 96 -0.35 -19.41 -19.42
CA TRP A 96 0.60 -20.47 -19.04
C TRP A 96 1.36 -20.11 -17.76
N PHE A 97 1.67 -18.83 -17.57
CA PHE A 97 2.25 -18.37 -16.31
C PHE A 97 1.28 -18.51 -15.14
N MET A 98 -0.04 -18.56 -15.38
CA MET A 98 -1.03 -18.84 -14.33
C MET A 98 -0.77 -20.19 -13.66
N LEU A 99 -0.31 -21.21 -14.40
CA LEU A 99 0.00 -22.51 -13.79
C LEU A 99 1.11 -22.41 -12.74
N ILE A 100 2.10 -21.56 -13.01
CA ILE A 100 3.20 -21.29 -12.08
C ILE A 100 2.76 -20.34 -10.97
N THR A 101 1.96 -19.32 -11.27
CA THR A 101 1.50 -18.33 -10.28
C THR A 101 0.32 -18.82 -9.45
N ALA A 102 -0.41 -19.86 -9.85
CA ALA A 102 -1.53 -20.44 -9.11
C ALA A 102 -1.22 -20.78 -7.65
N PRO A 103 -0.13 -21.50 -7.31
CA PRO A 103 0.24 -21.72 -5.91
C PRO A 103 0.56 -20.42 -5.16
N PHE A 104 1.19 -19.44 -5.82
CA PHE A 104 1.46 -18.13 -5.22
C PHE A 104 0.16 -17.35 -4.98
N MET A 105 -0.79 -17.43 -5.91
CA MET A 105 -2.09 -16.81 -5.81
C MET A 105 -2.86 -17.35 -4.60
N LEU A 106 -2.89 -18.68 -4.42
CA LEU A 106 -3.45 -19.31 -3.23
C LEU A 106 -2.74 -18.83 -1.95
N LEU A 107 -1.40 -18.78 -1.96
CA LEU A 107 -0.61 -18.32 -0.82
C LEU A 107 -0.93 -16.86 -0.46
N THR A 108 -1.09 -15.96 -1.44
CA THR A 108 -1.48 -14.57 -1.20
C THR A 108 -2.86 -14.47 -0.54
N ILE A 109 -3.83 -15.29 -0.97
CA ILE A 109 -5.17 -15.36 -0.36
C ILE A 109 -5.05 -15.80 1.09
N VAL A 110 -4.30 -16.87 1.37
CA VAL A 110 -4.10 -17.39 2.74
C VAL A 110 -3.45 -16.33 3.65
N LEU A 111 -2.44 -15.62 3.15
CA LEU A 111 -1.78 -14.54 3.91
C LEU A 111 -2.74 -13.39 4.23
N TRP A 112 -3.53 -12.95 3.25
CA TRP A 112 -4.54 -11.91 3.45
C TRP A 112 -5.60 -12.33 4.46
N VAL A 113 -6.11 -13.56 4.36
CA VAL A 113 -7.05 -14.12 5.33
C VAL A 113 -6.43 -14.12 6.73
N GLY A 114 -5.19 -14.56 6.89
CA GLY A 114 -4.49 -14.54 8.17
C GLY A 114 -4.32 -13.14 8.75
N VAL A 115 -4.01 -12.14 7.91
CA VAL A 115 -3.93 -10.72 8.33
C VAL A 115 -5.29 -10.20 8.77
N ILE A 116 -6.34 -10.47 8.00
CA ILE A 116 -7.72 -10.04 8.29
C ILE A 116 -8.21 -10.70 9.59
N VAL A 117 -8.02 -12.02 9.74
CA VAL A 117 -8.41 -12.77 10.94
C VAL A 117 -7.66 -12.24 12.16
N ARG A 118 -6.34 -12.03 12.07
CA ARG A 118 -5.56 -11.44 13.18
C ARG A 118 -6.03 -10.04 13.54
N TRP A 119 -6.33 -9.22 12.53
CA TRP A 119 -6.84 -7.87 12.74
C TRP A 119 -8.22 -7.90 13.40
N LEU A 120 -9.11 -8.78 12.93
CA LEU A 120 -10.45 -8.97 13.47
C LEU A 120 -10.38 -9.50 14.91
N TRP A 121 -9.54 -10.50 15.21
CA TRP A 121 -9.34 -11.00 16.58
C TRP A 121 -8.80 -9.94 17.53
N ARG A 122 -7.90 -9.07 17.09
CA ARG A 122 -7.43 -7.94 17.91
C ARG A 122 -8.54 -6.93 18.17
N ARG A 123 -9.43 -6.72 17.21
CA ARG A 123 -10.56 -5.79 17.32
C ARG A 123 -11.70 -6.37 18.17
N LEU A 124 -11.91 -7.69 18.09
CA LEU A 124 -12.94 -8.44 18.81
C LEU A 124 -12.49 -8.94 20.19
N ARG A 125 -11.23 -8.72 20.60
CA ARG A 125 -10.77 -8.87 21.98
C ARG A 125 -10.72 -7.49 22.65
N PRO A 126 -11.88 -6.86 22.99
CA PRO A 126 -11.85 -5.82 24.01
C PRO A 126 -11.38 -6.52 25.28
N VAL A 127 -10.25 -6.04 25.81
CA VAL A 127 -9.68 -6.46 27.08
C VAL A 127 -10.81 -6.40 28.11
N ARG A 128 -11.26 -7.57 28.60
CA ARG A 128 -12.08 -7.66 29.81
C ARG A 128 -11.22 -7.26 31.00
#